data_AF-A0A7Z9Y6E5-F1
#
_entry.id   AF-A0A7Z9Y6E5-F1
#
_cell.length_a   1.000
_cell.length_b   1.000
_cell.length_c   1.000
_cell.angle_alpha   90.00
_cell.angle_beta   90.00
_cell.angle_gamma   90.00
#
_symmetry.space_group_name_H-M   'P 1'
#
loop_
_entity.id
_entity.type
_entity.pdbx_description
1 polymer ?
#
loop_
_entity_poly.entity_id
_entity_poly.type
_entity_poly.pdbx_seq_one_letter_code
_entity_poly.pdbx_strand_id
1 'polypeptide(L)'
;EAAAAGKLDPASAVTLAELEQYYLPGYDLGSHNRAVRELREKGRILPDPERILLEDVPWMMVRHSSNAAADYLQMLLGQAAIEATAVSLGLTEQTAPCTWLGQFMIMANHTRPGVNDRQAIEAYLADPDSYGADAALLTDAFVQDEAFRQAENEWHRDRRRPSVNTQRFFSHNLNAHGTANEYAALMARLAQNGLSNGDSSFLARRYLEWPMVYPDNQELFSNLGYKNGSLPGILNTVYYAYPLGEITPVVVVLFYKELPQRTYRQWRYSLPHDELARWLLADPQAIPALRQLVDPEN
;
A
#
# COMPACT_ATOMS: atom_id res chain seq x y z
N GLU A 1 12.14 11.44 4.80
CA GLU A 1 13.24 10.92 5.63
C GLU A 1 14.51 10.61 4.84
N ALA A 2 14.65 9.46 4.19
CA ALA A 2 15.91 9.09 3.53
C ALA A 2 16.41 10.11 2.48
N ALA A 3 15.50 10.62 1.64
CA ALA A 3 15.82 11.66 0.66
C ALA A 3 16.23 12.99 1.34
N ALA A 4 15.48 13.45 2.34
CA ALA A 4 15.78 14.68 3.07
C ALA A 4 17.10 14.58 3.86
N ALA A 5 17.50 13.37 4.26
CA ALA A 5 18.79 13.10 4.88
C ALA A 5 19.94 12.93 3.86
N GLY A 6 19.68 13.11 2.56
CA GLY A 6 20.67 12.94 1.48
C GLY A 6 21.12 11.49 1.25
N LYS A 7 20.42 10.49 1.82
CA LYS A 7 20.75 9.07 1.65
C LYS A 7 20.26 8.50 0.31
N LEU A 8 19.20 9.09 -0.22
CA LEU A 8 18.65 8.77 -1.54
C LEU A 8 18.52 10.08 -2.34
N ASP A 9 18.89 10.05 -3.61
CA ASP A 9 18.71 11.17 -4.52
C ASP A 9 17.43 10.95 -5.35
N PRO A 10 16.37 11.75 -5.18
CA PRO A 10 15.16 11.63 -5.99
C PRO A 10 15.40 11.74 -7.50
N ALA A 11 16.50 12.38 -7.94
CA ALA A 11 16.89 12.52 -9.33
C ALA A 11 17.73 11.34 -9.87
N SER A 12 18.09 10.36 -9.03
CA SER A 12 18.80 9.17 -9.51
C SER A 12 17.92 8.34 -10.45
N ALA A 13 18.51 7.73 -11.47
CA ALA A 13 17.79 6.88 -12.40
C ALA A 13 17.50 5.49 -11.81
N VAL A 14 16.32 4.95 -12.14
CA VAL A 14 15.91 3.56 -11.87
C VAL A 14 15.39 2.97 -13.19
N THR A 15 15.98 1.87 -13.64
CA THR A 15 15.54 1.21 -14.87
C THR A 15 14.20 0.51 -14.66
N LEU A 16 13.38 0.43 -15.71
CA LEU A 16 12.14 -0.36 -15.63
C LEU A 16 12.43 -1.83 -15.39
N ALA A 17 13.51 -2.36 -15.97
CA ALA A 17 13.95 -3.73 -15.76
C ALA A 17 14.24 -4.04 -14.28
N GLU A 18 14.84 -3.12 -13.52
CA GLU A 18 15.05 -3.27 -12.07
C GLU A 18 13.73 -3.33 -11.31
N LEU A 19 12.74 -2.51 -11.68
CA LEU A 19 11.42 -2.55 -11.04
C LEU A 19 10.65 -3.82 -11.39
N GLU A 20 10.78 -4.31 -12.62
CA GLU A 20 10.12 -5.51 -13.12
C GLU A 20 10.59 -6.79 -12.43
N GLN A 21 11.78 -6.79 -11.81
CA GLN A 21 12.24 -7.90 -10.97
C GLN A 21 11.32 -8.15 -9.77
N TYR A 22 10.58 -7.14 -9.31
CA TYR A 22 9.64 -7.23 -8.20
C TYR A 22 8.19 -7.49 -8.65
N TYR A 23 7.93 -7.57 -9.95
CA TYR A 23 6.57 -7.66 -10.48
C TYR A 23 6.13 -9.12 -10.64
N LEU A 24 5.19 -9.55 -9.77
CA LEU A 24 4.47 -10.81 -9.92
C LEU A 24 3.23 -10.63 -10.82
N PRO A 25 3.20 -11.20 -12.04
CA PRO A 25 2.15 -10.90 -13.01
C PRO A 25 0.73 -11.20 -12.52
N GLY A 26 -0.12 -10.17 -12.55
CA GLY A 26 -1.55 -10.27 -12.26
C GLY A 26 -1.93 -10.14 -10.77
N TYR A 27 -0.97 -10.12 -9.85
CA TYR A 27 -1.27 -10.05 -8.41
C TYR A 27 -1.61 -8.65 -7.90
N ASP A 28 -1.37 -7.60 -8.68
CA ASP A 28 -1.64 -6.20 -8.34
C ASP A 28 -2.81 -5.59 -9.15
N LEU A 29 -3.60 -6.42 -9.83
CA LEU A 29 -4.73 -5.98 -10.67
C LEU A 29 -4.31 -5.03 -11.81
N GLY A 30 -3.05 -5.10 -12.24
CA GLY A 30 -2.48 -4.26 -13.31
C GLY A 30 -2.08 -2.86 -12.84
N SER A 31 -1.96 -2.62 -11.53
CA SER A 31 -1.59 -1.32 -10.97
C SER A 31 -0.23 -0.84 -11.43
N HIS A 32 0.79 -1.69 -11.40
CA HIS A 32 2.13 -1.38 -11.90
C HIS A 32 2.09 -1.00 -13.39
N ASN A 33 1.46 -1.83 -14.21
CA ASN A 33 1.34 -1.58 -15.65
C ASN A 33 0.56 -0.29 -15.98
N ARG A 34 -0.44 0.09 -15.17
CA ARG A 34 -1.12 1.39 -15.30
C ARG A 34 -0.18 2.55 -14.99
N ALA A 35 0.63 2.42 -13.94
CA ALA A 35 1.59 3.45 -13.55
C ALA A 35 2.66 3.66 -14.63
N VAL A 36 3.24 2.58 -15.16
CA VAL A 36 4.23 2.64 -16.27
C VAL A 36 3.61 3.28 -17.52
N ARG A 37 2.37 2.90 -17.87
CA ARG A 37 1.66 3.51 -19.00
C ARG A 37 1.47 5.01 -18.82
N GLU A 38 1.02 5.45 -17.65
CA GLU A 38 0.81 6.87 -17.37
C GLU A 38 2.15 7.65 -17.40
N LEU A 39 3.24 7.08 -16.89
CA LEU A 39 4.57 7.69 -17.00
C LEU A 39 5.03 7.80 -18.47
N ARG A 40 4.76 6.79 -19.29
CA ARG A 40 5.04 6.82 -20.73
C ARG A 40 4.26 7.93 -21.44
N GLU A 41 2.97 8.02 -21.17
CA GLU A 41 2.08 9.06 -21.74
C GLU A 41 2.52 10.48 -21.33
N LYS A 42 3.10 10.63 -20.13
CA LYS A 42 3.68 11.89 -19.65
C LYS A 42 5.12 12.15 -20.14
N GLY A 43 5.70 11.28 -20.95
CA GLY A 43 7.08 11.43 -21.42
C GLY A 43 8.13 11.32 -20.31
N ARG A 44 7.84 10.63 -19.22
CA ARG A 44 8.73 10.48 -18.05
C ARG A 44 9.62 9.23 -18.09
N ILE A 45 9.40 8.37 -19.08
CA ILE A 45 10.31 7.23 -19.36
C ILE A 45 11.41 7.73 -20.30
N LEU A 46 12.64 7.74 -19.79
CA LEU A 46 13.83 8.09 -20.55
C LEU A 46 14.33 6.83 -21.30
N PRO A 47 14.73 6.94 -22.59
CA PRO A 47 15.14 5.79 -23.40
C PRO A 47 16.60 5.37 -23.17
N ASP A 48 16.96 4.15 -23.58
CA ASP A 48 18.32 3.60 -23.66
C ASP A 48 19.14 3.57 -22.34
N PRO A 49 18.86 2.64 -21.41
CA PRO A 49 17.68 1.78 -21.32
C PRO A 49 16.45 2.56 -20.82
N GLU A 50 15.25 1.98 -20.98
CA GLU A 50 14.02 2.54 -20.40
C GLU A 50 14.17 2.69 -18.88
N ARG A 51 14.08 3.92 -18.40
CA ARG A 51 14.26 4.27 -16.98
C ARG A 51 13.41 5.46 -16.57
N ILE A 52 13.17 5.58 -15.28
CA ILE A 52 12.46 6.69 -14.64
C ILE A 52 13.37 7.31 -13.56
N LEU A 53 12.96 8.45 -13.00
CA LEU A 53 13.64 9.00 -11.82
C LEU A 53 13.18 8.27 -10.57
N LEU A 54 14.02 8.20 -9.52
CA LEU A 54 13.65 7.57 -8.26
C LEU A 54 12.41 8.22 -7.64
N GLU A 55 12.20 9.53 -7.84
CA GLU A 55 10.98 10.22 -7.40
C GLU A 55 9.68 9.69 -8.03
N ASP A 56 9.75 8.93 -9.13
CA ASP A 56 8.58 8.32 -9.75
C ASP A 56 8.15 7.02 -9.09
N VAL A 57 9.07 6.30 -8.46
CA VAL A 57 8.77 5.03 -7.78
C VAL A 57 7.77 5.22 -6.62
N PRO A 58 7.94 6.16 -5.67
CA PRO A 58 6.92 6.40 -4.64
C PRO A 58 5.62 6.97 -5.22
N TRP A 59 5.66 7.69 -6.34
CA TRP A 59 4.44 8.11 -7.04
C TRP A 59 3.66 6.90 -7.60
N MET A 60 4.35 5.93 -8.22
CA MET A 60 3.74 4.67 -8.67
C MET A 60 3.15 3.89 -7.50
N MET A 61 3.86 3.82 -6.37
CA MET A 61 3.39 3.18 -5.14
C MET A 61 2.14 3.86 -4.58
N VAL A 62 2.15 5.18 -4.39
CA VAL A 62 1.07 5.87 -3.68
C VAL A 62 -0.16 6.03 -4.55
N ARG A 63 -0.02 6.53 -5.78
CA ARG A 63 -1.15 6.83 -6.67
C ARG A 63 -1.74 5.58 -7.30
N HIS A 64 -0.90 4.67 -7.78
CA HIS A 64 -1.38 3.47 -8.47
C HIS A 64 -1.44 2.24 -7.57
N SER A 65 -0.91 2.30 -6.35
CA SER A 65 -0.75 1.11 -5.49
C SER A 65 0.09 0.02 -6.18
N SER A 66 1.16 0.43 -6.88
CA SER A 66 2.08 -0.53 -7.52
C SER A 66 2.86 -1.31 -6.47
N ASN A 67 2.59 -2.63 -6.39
CA ASN A 67 3.27 -3.51 -5.44
C ASN A 67 4.76 -3.65 -5.75
N ALA A 68 5.14 -3.78 -7.03
CA ALA A 68 6.55 -3.82 -7.44
C ALA A 68 7.32 -2.54 -7.04
N ALA A 69 6.68 -1.36 -7.15
CA ALA A 69 7.29 -0.11 -6.70
C ALA A 69 7.44 -0.06 -5.16
N ALA A 70 6.46 -0.58 -4.42
CA ALA A 70 6.54 -0.69 -2.97
C ALA A 70 7.67 -1.63 -2.54
N ASP A 71 7.77 -2.80 -3.17
CA ASP A 71 8.78 -3.82 -2.83
C ASP A 71 10.19 -3.34 -3.20
N TYR A 72 10.36 -2.69 -4.35
CA TYR A 72 11.63 -2.03 -4.71
C TYR A 72 12.05 -1.01 -3.65
N LEU A 73 11.15 -0.13 -3.21
CA LEU A 73 11.46 0.85 -2.17
C LEU A 73 11.77 0.18 -0.83
N GLN A 74 11.07 -0.90 -0.50
CA GLN A 74 11.32 -1.67 0.72
C GLN A 74 12.73 -2.26 0.70
N MET A 75 13.15 -2.87 -0.41
CA MET A 75 14.50 -3.43 -0.55
C MET A 75 15.58 -2.34 -0.58
N LEU A 76 15.30 -1.20 -1.22
CA LEU A 76 16.24 -0.08 -1.31
C LEU A 76 16.48 0.58 0.06
N LEU A 77 15.42 0.77 0.85
CA LEU A 77 15.51 1.40 2.18
C LEU A 77 15.99 0.44 3.27
N GLY A 78 15.66 -0.84 3.13
CA GLY A 78 15.91 -1.88 4.12
C GLY A 78 14.88 -1.91 5.26
N GLN A 79 14.59 -3.12 5.73
CA GLN A 79 13.56 -3.40 6.75
C GLN A 79 13.74 -2.57 8.02
N ALA A 80 14.96 -2.58 8.58
CA ALA A 80 15.24 -1.91 9.85
C ALA A 80 15.00 -0.39 9.79
N ALA A 81 15.32 0.25 8.66
CA ALA A 81 15.09 1.68 8.49
C ALA A 81 13.59 2.00 8.40
N ILE A 82 12.80 1.14 7.74
CA ILE A 82 11.35 1.30 7.63
C ILE A 82 10.67 1.12 8.98
N GLU A 83 11.03 0.07 9.73
CA GLU A 83 10.48 -0.20 11.07
C GLU A 83 10.84 0.92 12.06
N ALA A 84 12.09 1.36 12.08
CA ALA A 84 12.50 2.48 12.94
C ALA A 84 11.75 3.77 12.57
N THR A 85 11.53 4.02 11.28
CA THR A 85 10.76 5.18 10.82
C THR A 85 9.30 5.07 11.27
N ALA A 86 8.68 3.91 11.10
CA ALA A 86 7.33 3.62 11.56
C ALA A 86 7.13 3.91 13.06
N VAL A 87 8.02 3.37 13.91
CA VAL A 87 7.99 3.62 15.36
C VAL A 87 8.16 5.11 15.65
N SER A 88 9.08 5.81 14.98
CA SER A 88 9.28 7.26 15.15
C SER A 88 8.05 8.09 14.75
N LEU A 89 7.20 7.54 13.89
CA LEU A 89 5.94 8.14 13.43
C LEU A 89 4.75 7.77 14.31
N GLY A 90 4.93 6.95 15.35
CA GLY A 90 3.89 6.52 16.27
C GLY A 90 3.09 5.31 15.80
N LEU A 91 3.61 4.53 14.85
CA LEU A 91 3.03 3.26 14.42
C LEU A 91 3.67 2.12 15.23
N THR A 92 3.13 1.86 16.41
CA THR A 92 3.66 0.90 17.39
C THR A 92 2.83 -0.37 17.51
N GLU A 93 1.57 -0.35 17.08
CA GLU A 93 0.68 -1.52 17.05
C GLU A 93 0.65 -2.20 15.68
N GLN A 94 1.28 -1.62 14.67
CA GLN A 94 1.35 -2.25 13.35
C GLN A 94 2.33 -3.42 13.32
N THR A 95 2.04 -4.40 12.48
CA THR A 95 3.00 -5.46 12.15
C THR A 95 4.14 -4.90 11.30
N ALA A 96 5.34 -5.47 11.44
CA ALA A 96 6.44 -5.21 10.54
C ALA A 96 6.02 -5.42 9.07
N PRO A 97 6.31 -4.46 8.17
CA PRO A 97 5.90 -4.58 6.77
C PRO A 97 6.70 -5.69 6.08
N CYS A 98 6.03 -6.55 5.33
CA CYS A 98 6.67 -7.52 4.43
C CYS A 98 6.41 -7.13 2.97
N THR A 99 7.35 -7.45 2.08
CA THR A 99 7.17 -7.22 0.63
C THR A 99 5.93 -7.94 0.11
N TRP A 100 5.14 -7.30 -0.74
CA TRP A 100 3.94 -7.87 -1.35
C TRP A 100 4.25 -9.13 -2.16
N LEU A 101 5.34 -9.14 -2.90
CA LEU A 101 5.85 -10.27 -3.66
C LEU A 101 6.00 -11.52 -2.76
N GLY A 102 6.76 -11.40 -1.67
CA GLY A 102 6.91 -12.45 -0.67
C GLY A 102 5.58 -12.89 -0.06
N GLN A 103 4.73 -11.94 0.35
CA GLN A 103 3.42 -12.25 0.92
C GLN A 103 2.50 -13.04 -0.04
N PHE A 104 2.54 -12.73 -1.33
CA PHE A 104 1.78 -13.47 -2.33
C PHE A 104 2.32 -14.87 -2.54
N MET A 105 3.64 -15.05 -2.55
CA MET A 105 4.27 -16.37 -2.64
C MET A 105 4.08 -17.19 -1.36
N ILE A 106 3.94 -16.56 -0.18
CA ILE A 106 3.56 -17.25 1.06
C ILE A 106 2.21 -17.93 0.91
N MET A 107 1.22 -17.27 0.28
CA MET A 107 -0.08 -17.90 0.04
C MET A 107 -0.01 -19.08 -0.93
N ALA A 108 0.88 -19.03 -1.93
CA ALA A 108 0.99 -20.02 -3.00
C ALA A 108 2.28 -19.79 -3.81
N ASN A 109 3.10 -20.83 -4.02
CA ASN A 109 4.28 -20.79 -4.90
C ASN A 109 4.57 -22.15 -5.55
N HIS A 110 5.42 -22.17 -6.58
CA HIS A 110 5.72 -23.36 -7.37
C HIS A 110 6.51 -24.45 -6.61
N THR A 111 7.25 -24.09 -5.55
CA THR A 111 8.10 -25.02 -4.80
C THR A 111 7.32 -25.93 -3.84
N ARG A 112 6.01 -25.71 -3.70
CA ARG A 112 5.10 -26.53 -2.87
C ARG A 112 4.05 -27.26 -3.72
N PRO A 113 4.45 -28.06 -4.74
CA PRO A 113 3.49 -28.76 -5.57
C PRO A 113 2.69 -29.76 -4.74
N GLY A 114 1.36 -29.76 -4.92
CA GLY A 114 0.46 -30.69 -4.22
C GLY A 114 0.12 -30.32 -2.77
N VAL A 115 0.77 -29.30 -2.19
CA VAL A 115 0.37 -28.78 -0.87
C VAL A 115 -0.89 -27.93 -1.02
N ASN A 116 -1.81 -28.07 -0.07
CA ASN A 116 -2.98 -27.22 -0.01
C ASN A 116 -2.58 -25.81 0.48
N ASP A 117 -2.85 -24.78 -0.32
CA ASP A 117 -2.51 -23.38 -0.01
C ASP A 117 -3.01 -22.94 1.39
N ARG A 118 -4.18 -23.42 1.83
CA ARG A 118 -4.73 -23.12 3.18
C ARG A 118 -3.89 -23.76 4.29
N GLN A 119 -3.47 -25.01 4.10
CA GLN A 119 -2.63 -25.71 5.06
C GLN A 119 -1.24 -25.05 5.18
N ALA A 120 -0.70 -24.55 4.06
CA ALA A 120 0.55 -23.78 4.07
C ALA A 120 0.43 -22.50 4.91
N ILE A 121 -0.68 -21.76 4.79
CA ILE A 121 -0.94 -20.59 5.63
C ILE A 121 -1.10 -20.97 7.11
N GLU A 122 -1.79 -22.09 7.41
CA GLU A 122 -1.96 -22.57 8.79
C GLU A 122 -0.63 -22.94 9.46
N ALA A 123 0.37 -23.41 8.70
CA ALA A 123 1.70 -23.65 9.23
C ALA A 123 2.36 -22.36 9.75
N TYR A 124 2.23 -21.25 9.02
CA TYR A 124 2.73 -19.94 9.48
C TYR A 124 1.97 -19.38 10.68
N LEU A 125 0.72 -19.78 10.90
CA LEU A 125 0.00 -19.41 12.12
C LEU A 125 0.45 -20.21 13.34
N ALA A 126 0.93 -21.43 13.12
CA ALA A 126 1.52 -22.25 14.17
C ALA A 126 2.96 -21.82 14.51
N ASP A 127 3.66 -21.20 13.55
CA ASP A 127 5.00 -20.64 13.71
C ASP A 127 5.12 -19.22 13.10
N PRO A 128 4.59 -18.19 13.77
CA PRO A 128 4.57 -16.82 13.24
C PRO A 128 5.95 -16.22 12.99
N ASP A 129 6.98 -16.66 13.72
CA ASP A 129 8.35 -16.17 13.57
C ASP A 129 8.93 -16.53 12.19
N SER A 130 8.52 -17.67 11.63
CA SER A 130 8.94 -18.12 10.30
C SER A 130 8.36 -17.29 9.15
N TYR A 131 7.19 -16.67 9.34
CA TYR A 131 6.45 -15.99 8.26
C TYR A 131 7.25 -14.86 7.61
N GLY A 132 7.79 -13.94 8.42
CA GLY A 132 8.54 -12.79 7.90
C GLY A 132 9.85 -13.22 7.22
N ALA A 133 10.54 -14.21 7.80
CA ALA A 133 11.78 -14.75 7.23
C ALA A 133 11.54 -15.44 5.89
N ASP A 134 10.52 -16.30 5.79
CA ASP A 134 10.17 -16.99 4.55
C ASP A 134 9.67 -16.02 3.47
N ALA A 135 8.91 -14.99 3.85
CA ALA A 135 8.47 -13.96 2.91
C ALA A 135 9.68 -13.24 2.29
N ALA A 136 10.70 -12.92 3.11
CA ALA A 136 11.94 -12.32 2.63
C ALA A 136 12.74 -13.29 1.73
N LEU A 137 12.90 -14.56 2.14
CA LEU A 137 13.61 -15.58 1.35
C LEU A 137 12.95 -15.83 -0.01
N LEU A 138 11.62 -15.87 -0.07
CA LEU A 138 10.88 -16.01 -1.32
C LEU A 138 11.05 -14.79 -2.23
N THR A 139 11.02 -13.58 -1.67
CA THR A 139 11.32 -12.35 -2.41
C THR A 139 12.74 -12.39 -2.96
N ASP A 140 13.74 -12.72 -2.15
CA ASP A 140 15.14 -12.82 -2.57
C ASP A 140 15.31 -13.86 -3.67
N ALA A 141 14.70 -15.05 -3.53
CA ALA A 141 14.73 -16.08 -4.56
C ALA A 141 14.13 -15.58 -5.88
N PHE A 142 12.97 -14.93 -5.84
CA PHE A 142 12.32 -14.40 -7.05
C PHE A 142 13.14 -13.28 -7.72
N VAL A 143 13.77 -12.40 -6.94
CA VAL A 143 14.53 -11.27 -7.49
C VAL A 143 15.90 -11.75 -8.02
N GLN A 144 16.61 -12.58 -7.25
CA GLN A 144 18.01 -12.92 -7.50
C GLN A 144 18.20 -14.20 -8.34
N ASP A 145 17.26 -15.13 -8.30
CA ASP A 145 17.33 -16.38 -9.07
C ASP A 145 16.39 -16.33 -10.28
N GLU A 146 16.98 -16.15 -11.47
CA GLU A 146 16.23 -16.12 -12.72
C GLU A 146 15.48 -17.42 -13.01
N ALA A 147 16.05 -18.58 -12.68
CA ALA A 147 15.39 -19.86 -12.89
C ALA A 147 14.18 -20.02 -11.97
N PHE A 148 14.32 -19.62 -10.69
CA PHE A 148 13.19 -19.57 -9.76
C PHE A 148 12.09 -18.65 -10.28
N ARG A 149 12.45 -17.44 -10.70
CA ARG A 149 11.48 -16.46 -11.24
C ARG A 149 10.76 -16.97 -12.48
N GLN A 150 11.47 -17.60 -13.41
CA GLN A 150 10.87 -18.19 -14.61
C GLN A 150 9.89 -19.31 -14.25
N ALA A 151 10.27 -20.21 -13.34
CA ALA A 151 9.42 -21.30 -12.86
C ALA A 151 8.16 -20.78 -12.13
N GLU A 152 8.31 -19.76 -11.27
CA GLU A 152 7.18 -19.14 -10.57
C GLU A 152 6.22 -18.45 -11.56
N ASN A 153 6.76 -17.71 -12.53
CA ASN A 153 5.96 -17.08 -13.60
C ASN A 153 5.25 -18.13 -14.47
N GLU A 154 5.88 -19.25 -14.78
CA GLU A 154 5.26 -20.39 -15.48
C GLU A 154 4.10 -20.97 -14.70
N TRP A 155 4.32 -21.22 -13.42
CA TRP A 155 3.32 -21.78 -12.54
C TRP A 155 2.09 -20.87 -12.38
N HIS A 156 2.29 -19.55 -12.39
CA HIS A 156 1.20 -18.57 -12.36
C HIS A 156 0.55 -18.30 -13.72
N ARG A 157 1.21 -18.59 -14.85
CA ARG A 157 0.64 -18.39 -16.21
C ARG A 157 -0.66 -19.16 -16.39
N ASP A 158 -0.81 -20.30 -15.72
CA ASP A 158 -2.06 -21.09 -15.67
C ASP A 158 -3.17 -20.45 -14.80
N ARG A 159 -3.02 -19.16 -14.46
CA ARG A 159 -3.90 -18.40 -13.57
C ARG A 159 -4.09 -19.05 -12.21
N ARG A 160 -3.13 -19.87 -11.77
CA ARG A 160 -3.17 -20.42 -10.42
C ARG A 160 -3.08 -19.27 -9.43
N ARG A 161 -4.15 -19.14 -8.64
CA ARG A 161 -4.21 -18.30 -7.45
C ARG A 161 -4.88 -19.11 -6.35
N PRO A 162 -4.54 -18.84 -5.08
CA PRO A 162 -5.30 -19.38 -3.97
C PRO A 162 -6.78 -19.03 -4.13
N SER A 163 -7.66 -19.88 -3.61
CA SER A 163 -9.09 -19.59 -3.59
C SER A 163 -9.37 -18.26 -2.88
N VAL A 164 -10.47 -17.58 -3.20
CA VAL A 164 -10.85 -16.34 -2.49
C VAL A 164 -10.99 -16.58 -0.98
N ASN A 165 -11.45 -17.77 -0.57
CA ASN A 165 -11.52 -18.13 0.86
C ASN A 165 -10.14 -18.26 1.50
N THR A 166 -9.18 -18.83 0.77
CA THR A 166 -7.77 -18.91 1.19
C THR A 166 -7.15 -17.52 1.31
N GLN A 167 -7.35 -16.66 0.32
CA GLN A 167 -6.86 -15.28 0.37
C GLN A 167 -7.50 -14.48 1.51
N ARG A 168 -8.82 -14.66 1.77
CA ARG A 168 -9.49 -14.05 2.93
C ARG A 168 -8.91 -14.51 4.25
N PHE A 169 -8.60 -15.81 4.35
CA PHE A 169 -7.97 -16.37 5.53
C PHE A 169 -6.57 -15.82 5.75
N PHE A 170 -5.74 -15.76 4.70
CA PHE A 170 -4.44 -15.08 4.77
C PHE A 170 -4.59 -13.63 5.22
N SER A 171 -5.47 -12.87 4.55
CA SER A 171 -5.65 -11.44 4.80
C SER A 171 -6.06 -11.16 6.24
N HIS A 172 -6.89 -12.02 6.83
CA HIS A 172 -7.35 -11.86 8.21
C HIS A 172 -6.28 -12.17 9.26
N ASN A 173 -5.37 -13.11 8.98
CA ASN A 173 -4.47 -13.65 10.02
C ASN A 173 -2.99 -13.26 9.87
N LEU A 174 -2.50 -13.04 8.65
CA LEU A 174 -1.06 -12.85 8.39
C LEU A 174 -0.71 -11.55 7.66
N ASN A 175 -1.64 -10.93 6.94
CA ASN A 175 -1.35 -9.68 6.24
C ASN A 175 -0.98 -8.57 7.23
N ALA A 176 -0.45 -7.45 6.73
CA ALA A 176 -0.14 -6.30 7.56
C ALA A 176 -1.36 -5.79 8.37
N HIS A 177 -1.18 -5.62 9.69
CA HIS A 177 -2.17 -5.09 10.63
C HIS A 177 -1.71 -3.74 11.20
N GLY A 178 -2.67 -2.93 11.68
CA GLY A 178 -2.46 -1.68 12.40
C GLY A 178 -3.80 -1.07 12.83
N THR A 179 -3.80 0.04 13.55
CA THR A 179 -5.05 0.63 14.09
C THR A 179 -5.49 1.88 13.35
N ALA A 180 -6.81 2.09 13.26
CA ALA A 180 -7.35 3.33 12.68
C ALA A 180 -6.85 4.58 13.41
N ASN A 181 -6.62 4.49 14.73
CA ASN A 181 -6.13 5.58 15.55
C ASN A 181 -4.68 5.98 15.22
N GLU A 182 -3.76 5.01 15.12
CA GLU A 182 -2.37 5.29 14.74
C GLU A 182 -2.27 5.88 13.32
N TYR A 183 -3.05 5.34 12.38
CA TYR A 183 -3.09 5.90 11.02
C TYR A 183 -3.75 7.28 10.98
N ALA A 184 -4.75 7.57 11.83
CA ALA A 184 -5.31 8.92 11.92
C ALA A 184 -4.27 9.91 12.49
N ALA A 185 -3.51 9.52 13.50
CA ALA A 185 -2.42 10.33 14.03
C ALA A 185 -1.31 10.57 12.98
N LEU A 186 -0.93 9.53 12.21
CA LEU A 186 0.01 9.66 11.11
C LEU A 186 -0.50 10.64 10.03
N MET A 187 -1.76 10.50 9.60
CA MET A 187 -2.35 11.38 8.59
C MET A 187 -2.44 12.84 9.08
N ALA A 188 -2.80 13.07 10.35
CA ALA A 188 -2.78 14.39 10.96
C ALA A 188 -1.37 14.98 10.97
N ARG A 189 -0.37 14.18 11.36
CA ARG A 189 1.04 14.57 11.40
C ARG A 189 1.56 14.94 10.01
N LEU A 190 1.23 14.16 8.99
CA LEU A 190 1.57 14.45 7.59
C LEU A 190 0.92 15.74 7.11
N ALA A 191 -0.37 15.94 7.39
CA ALA A 191 -1.11 17.13 7.02
C ALA A 191 -0.51 18.42 7.63
N GLN A 192 0.05 18.32 8.84
CA GLN A 192 0.60 19.43 9.61
C GLN A 192 2.11 19.63 9.41
N ASN A 193 2.71 19.00 8.38
CA ASN A 193 4.15 19.01 8.11
C ASN A 193 5.00 18.52 9.29
N GLY A 194 4.50 17.57 10.07
CA GLY A 194 5.13 17.05 11.28
C GLY A 194 6.20 15.97 11.08
N LEU A 195 6.77 15.81 9.87
CA LEU A 195 7.92 14.92 9.66
C LEU A 195 9.21 15.55 10.18
N SER A 196 10.37 14.91 9.97
CA SER A 196 11.65 15.36 10.56
C SER A 196 12.05 16.79 10.19
N ASN A 197 11.66 17.27 9.01
CA ASN A 197 11.90 18.62 8.53
C ASN A 197 10.90 18.98 7.41
N GLY A 198 10.97 20.24 6.96
CA GLY A 198 10.09 20.76 5.89
C GLY A 198 10.20 19.99 4.57
N ASP A 199 11.41 19.57 4.18
CA ASP A 199 11.63 18.83 2.93
C ASP A 199 11.03 17.42 2.98
N SER A 200 11.18 16.71 4.11
CA SER A 200 10.52 15.43 4.36
C SER A 200 9.00 15.57 4.23
N SER A 201 8.42 16.58 4.89
CA SER A 201 6.99 16.86 4.84
C SER A 201 6.51 17.20 3.44
N PHE A 202 7.24 18.06 2.71
CA PHE A 202 6.94 18.41 1.34
C PHE A 202 6.93 17.19 0.41
N LEU A 203 7.97 16.35 0.48
CA LEU A 203 8.07 15.15 -0.34
C LEU A 203 6.93 14.17 -0.05
N ALA A 204 6.62 13.91 1.23
CA ALA A 204 5.54 12.99 1.58
C ALA A 204 4.17 13.50 1.07
N ARG A 205 3.88 14.79 1.28
CA ARG A 205 2.63 15.41 0.83
C ARG A 205 2.52 15.46 -0.69
N ARG A 206 3.62 15.72 -1.42
CA ARG A 206 3.66 15.71 -2.89
C ARG A 206 3.11 14.40 -3.48
N TYR A 207 3.36 13.26 -2.82
CA TYR A 207 2.84 11.97 -3.26
C TYR A 207 1.43 11.67 -2.76
N LEU A 208 1.13 11.99 -1.49
CA LEU A 208 -0.16 11.71 -0.88
C LEU A 208 -1.29 12.60 -1.41
N GLU A 209 -0.99 13.84 -1.78
CA GLU A 209 -1.97 14.82 -2.25
C GLU A 209 -2.31 14.70 -3.75
N TRP A 210 -2.01 13.54 -4.35
CA TRP A 210 -2.33 13.26 -5.75
C TRP A 210 -3.82 13.42 -6.12
N PRO A 211 -4.84 13.26 -5.23
CA PRO A 211 -6.23 13.53 -5.59
C PRO A 211 -6.49 14.99 -5.96
N MET A 212 -5.61 15.92 -5.58
CA MET A 212 -5.72 17.33 -5.94
C MET A 212 -5.54 17.59 -7.44
N VAL A 213 -5.23 16.58 -8.26
CA VAL A 213 -5.26 16.71 -9.73
C VAL A 213 -6.68 16.85 -10.30
N TYR A 214 -7.72 16.52 -9.52
CA TYR A 214 -9.11 16.58 -9.96
C TYR A 214 -9.77 17.91 -9.55
N PRO A 215 -10.40 18.65 -10.49
CA PRO A 215 -11.05 19.93 -10.20
C PRO A 215 -12.11 19.85 -9.10
N ASP A 216 -12.95 18.81 -9.08
CA ASP A 216 -14.00 18.63 -8.07
C ASP A 216 -13.45 18.62 -6.64
N ASN A 217 -12.23 18.11 -6.43
CA ASN A 217 -11.58 18.16 -5.11
C ASN A 217 -11.05 19.56 -4.78
N GLN A 218 -10.61 20.33 -5.78
CA GLN A 218 -10.11 21.70 -5.61
C GLN A 218 -11.23 22.68 -5.26
N GLU A 219 -12.49 22.37 -5.62
CA GLU A 219 -13.66 23.14 -5.22
C GLU A 219 -14.02 22.99 -3.73
N LEU A 220 -13.51 21.93 -3.09
CA LEU A 220 -13.85 21.60 -1.69
C LEU A 220 -12.67 21.73 -0.74
N PHE A 221 -11.45 21.49 -1.21
CA PHE A 221 -10.27 21.37 -0.37
C PHE A 221 -9.08 22.16 -0.93
N SER A 222 -8.26 22.73 -0.04
CA SER A 222 -6.95 23.31 -0.43
C SER A 222 -5.86 22.23 -0.52
N ASN A 223 -6.00 21.15 0.25
CA ASN A 223 -5.15 19.97 0.23
C ASN A 223 -5.99 18.74 0.56
N LEU A 224 -5.72 17.62 -0.10
CA LEU A 224 -6.41 16.34 0.12
C LEU A 224 -5.41 15.20 -0.03
N GLY A 225 -4.95 14.63 1.10
CA GLY A 225 -4.09 13.46 1.13
C GLY A 225 -4.89 12.17 1.20
N TYR A 226 -4.48 11.13 0.47
CA TYR A 226 -5.25 9.89 0.34
C TYR A 226 -4.40 8.64 0.11
N LYS A 227 -4.78 7.55 0.80
CA LYS A 227 -4.43 6.19 0.41
C LYS A 227 -5.54 5.22 0.79
N ASN A 228 -5.68 4.15 0.01
CA ASN A 228 -6.55 3.01 0.33
C ASN A 228 -5.81 1.68 0.21
N GLY A 229 -6.52 0.60 0.54
CA GLY A 229 -6.01 -0.76 0.50
C GLY A 229 -7.15 -1.77 0.35
N SER A 230 -6.89 -2.81 -0.44
CA SER A 230 -7.86 -3.87 -0.66
C SER A 230 -7.17 -5.23 -0.76
N LEU A 231 -7.58 -6.14 0.11
CA LEU A 231 -7.35 -7.57 -0.01
C LEU A 231 -8.67 -8.28 0.24
N PRO A 232 -8.84 -9.56 -0.19
CA PRO A 232 -10.09 -10.25 0.05
C PRO A 232 -10.54 -10.19 1.52
N GLY A 233 -11.71 -9.60 1.76
CA GLY A 233 -12.28 -9.43 3.11
C GLY A 233 -11.82 -8.18 3.88
N ILE A 234 -10.88 -7.39 3.33
CA ILE A 234 -10.37 -6.16 3.91
C ILE A 234 -10.55 -5.00 2.93
N LEU A 235 -11.12 -3.89 3.43
CA LEU A 235 -11.11 -2.60 2.75
C LEU A 235 -10.68 -1.55 3.75
N ASN A 236 -9.75 -0.68 3.36
CA ASN A 236 -9.37 0.46 4.16
C ASN A 236 -9.26 1.71 3.30
N THR A 237 -9.53 2.85 3.93
CA THR A 237 -9.33 4.16 3.34
C THR A 237 -8.84 5.13 4.41
N VAL A 238 -7.84 5.94 4.07
CA VAL A 238 -7.27 6.97 4.92
C VAL A 238 -7.18 8.27 4.17
N TYR A 239 -7.69 9.32 4.78
CA TYR A 239 -7.71 10.67 4.24
C TYR A 239 -7.28 11.70 5.28
N TYR A 240 -6.64 12.76 4.80
CA TYR A 240 -6.72 14.07 5.45
C TYR A 240 -7.16 15.09 4.41
N ALA A 241 -7.86 16.14 4.84
CA ALA A 241 -8.18 17.27 3.98
C ALA A 241 -8.17 18.58 4.76
N TYR A 242 -7.84 19.67 4.06
CA TYR A 242 -8.11 21.03 4.53
C TYR A 242 -9.30 21.56 3.73
N PRO A 243 -10.52 21.62 4.31
CA PRO A 243 -11.64 22.31 3.67
C PRO A 243 -11.26 23.75 3.30
N LEU A 244 -11.78 24.26 2.19
CA LEU A 244 -11.47 25.62 1.77
C LEU A 244 -11.81 26.64 2.87
N GLY A 245 -10.85 27.51 3.19
CA GLY A 245 -10.97 28.51 4.24
C GLY A 245 -10.58 28.02 5.64
N GLU A 246 -10.39 26.72 5.83
CA GLU A 246 -10.00 26.15 7.11
C GLU A 246 -8.47 26.01 7.24
N ILE A 247 -7.97 26.20 8.45
CA ILE A 247 -6.54 26.05 8.80
C ILE A 247 -6.25 24.76 9.57
N THR A 248 -7.30 24.00 9.92
CA THR A 248 -7.19 22.73 10.66
C THR A 248 -7.59 21.59 9.72
N PRO A 249 -6.79 20.51 9.60
CA PRO A 249 -7.16 19.40 8.76
C PRO A 249 -8.24 18.53 9.43
N VAL A 250 -9.11 17.97 8.60
CA VAL A 250 -10.03 16.89 8.95
C VAL A 250 -9.38 15.58 8.53
N VAL A 251 -9.37 14.58 9.42
CA VAL A 251 -8.78 13.26 9.16
C VAL A 251 -9.86 12.21 9.28
N VAL A 252 -9.96 11.33 8.28
CA VAL A 252 -10.91 10.22 8.26
C VAL A 252 -10.18 8.95 7.92
N VAL A 253 -10.26 7.96 8.82
CA VAL A 253 -9.65 6.64 8.66
C VAL A 253 -10.71 5.59 8.93
N LEU A 254 -10.99 4.74 7.94
CA LEU A 254 -12.00 3.69 8.03
C LEU A 254 -11.38 2.35 7.66
N PHE A 255 -11.32 1.43 8.61
CA PHE A 255 -10.82 0.07 8.42
C PHE A 255 -11.95 -0.93 8.54
N TYR A 256 -12.20 -1.69 7.48
CA TYR A 256 -13.16 -2.78 7.44
C TYR A 256 -12.41 -4.09 7.32
N LYS A 257 -12.62 -4.99 8.29
CA LYS A 257 -12.08 -6.36 8.27
C LYS A 257 -13.21 -7.37 8.23
N GLU A 258 -12.88 -8.59 7.83
CA GLU A 258 -13.79 -9.74 7.82
C GLU A 258 -15.07 -9.54 6.99
N LEU A 259 -15.03 -8.64 6.00
CA LEU A 259 -16.18 -8.39 5.13
C LEU A 259 -16.63 -9.70 4.47
N PRO A 260 -17.93 -10.06 4.53
CA PRO A 260 -18.48 -11.19 3.80
C PRO A 260 -18.13 -11.08 2.32
N GLN A 261 -17.83 -12.21 1.65
CA GLN A 261 -17.32 -12.20 0.28
C GLN A 261 -18.22 -11.42 -0.70
N ARG A 262 -19.54 -11.51 -0.55
CA ARG A 262 -20.50 -10.75 -1.37
C ARG A 262 -20.38 -9.25 -1.13
N THR A 263 -20.36 -8.83 0.14
CA THR A 263 -20.20 -7.43 0.54
C THR A 263 -18.86 -6.88 0.07
N TYR A 264 -17.75 -7.59 0.31
CA TYR A 264 -16.42 -7.23 -0.15
C TYR A 264 -16.39 -6.99 -1.67
N ARG A 265 -16.92 -7.95 -2.45
CA ARG A 265 -16.97 -7.83 -3.91
C ARG A 265 -17.76 -6.61 -4.35
N GLN A 266 -18.93 -6.37 -3.76
CA GLN A 266 -19.74 -5.20 -4.08
C GLN A 266 -19.01 -3.89 -3.72
N TRP A 267 -18.57 -3.76 -2.47
CA TRP A 267 -17.98 -2.55 -1.92
C TRP A 267 -16.64 -2.19 -2.54
N ARG A 268 -15.88 -3.19 -3.02
CA ARG A 268 -14.64 -2.95 -3.75
C ARG A 268 -14.86 -2.22 -5.08
N TYR A 269 -16.03 -2.35 -5.70
CA TYR A 269 -16.36 -1.68 -6.96
C TYR A 269 -17.22 -0.43 -6.76
N SER A 270 -18.19 -0.47 -5.84
CA SER A 270 -19.06 0.68 -5.56
C SER A 270 -18.48 1.66 -4.55
N LEU A 271 -17.36 1.33 -3.91
CA LEU A 271 -16.57 2.19 -3.01
C LEU A 271 -17.38 2.98 -1.95
N PRO A 272 -18.36 2.38 -1.24
CA PRO A 272 -19.19 3.11 -0.28
C PRO A 272 -18.38 3.60 0.94
N HIS A 273 -17.27 2.94 1.25
CA HIS A 273 -16.33 3.36 2.29
C HIS A 273 -15.58 4.64 1.90
N ASP A 274 -15.15 4.79 0.65
CA ASP A 274 -14.54 6.03 0.15
C ASP A 274 -15.58 7.16 0.01
N GLU A 275 -16.83 6.84 -0.37
CA GLU A 275 -17.93 7.81 -0.39
C GLU A 275 -18.24 8.34 1.02
N LEU A 276 -18.36 7.44 2.01
CA LEU A 276 -18.54 7.82 3.41
C LEU A 276 -17.38 8.70 3.89
N ALA A 277 -16.14 8.31 3.61
CA ALA A 277 -14.98 9.10 4.03
C ALA A 277 -14.98 10.51 3.39
N ARG A 278 -15.24 10.62 2.09
CA ARG A 278 -15.32 11.92 1.40
C ARG A 278 -16.46 12.80 1.90
N TRP A 279 -17.61 12.21 2.20
CA TRP A 279 -18.72 12.96 2.81
C TRP A 279 -18.33 13.52 4.18
N LEU A 280 -17.67 12.73 5.04
CA LEU A 280 -17.20 13.20 6.36
C LEU A 280 -16.12 14.30 6.26
N LEU A 281 -15.31 14.31 5.20
CA LEU A 281 -14.35 15.40 4.95
C LEU A 281 -15.06 16.69 4.53
N ALA A 282 -16.12 16.58 3.72
CA ALA A 282 -16.90 17.72 3.24
C ALA A 282 -17.88 18.25 4.29
N ASP A 283 -18.37 17.41 5.19
CA ASP A 283 -19.23 17.76 6.31
C ASP A 283 -18.69 17.19 7.65
N PRO A 284 -17.65 17.81 8.23
CA PRO A 284 -17.02 17.31 9.46
C PRO A 284 -17.95 17.35 10.68
N GLN A 285 -19.04 18.13 10.62
CA GLN A 285 -20.03 18.21 11.70
C GLN A 285 -20.82 16.90 11.86
N ALA A 286 -20.80 16.03 10.85
CA ALA A 286 -21.41 14.70 10.92
C ALA A 286 -20.60 13.67 11.73
N ILE A 287 -19.30 13.91 11.98
CA ILE A 287 -18.41 12.95 12.64
C ILE A 287 -18.90 12.59 14.05
N PRO A 288 -19.26 13.54 14.94
CA PRO A 288 -19.77 13.20 16.27
C PRO A 288 -21.05 12.35 16.22
N ALA A 289 -21.96 12.64 15.28
CA ALA A 289 -23.19 11.87 15.12
C ALA A 289 -22.91 10.44 14.65
N LEU A 290 -21.98 10.25 13.70
CA LEU A 290 -21.55 8.92 13.28
C LEU A 290 -20.90 8.14 14.43
N ARG A 291 -20.07 8.79 15.26
CA ARG A 291 -19.45 8.15 16.42
C ARG A 291 -20.51 7.57 17.38
N GLN A 292 -21.55 8.34 17.70
CA GLN A 292 -22.65 7.89 18.55
C GLN A 292 -23.43 6.71 17.96
N LEU A 293 -23.53 6.61 16.63
CA LEU A 293 -24.22 5.50 15.96
C LEU A 293 -23.41 4.20 15.95
N VAL A 294 -22.08 4.31 15.84
CA VAL A 294 -21.18 3.15 15.72
C VAL A 294 -20.74 2.63 17.09
N ASP A 295 -20.71 3.50 18.11
CA ASP A 295 -20.36 3.15 19.48
C ASP A 295 -21.32 3.87 20.46
N PRO A 296 -22.55 3.37 20.64
CA PRO A 296 -23.58 4.05 21.44
C PRO A 296 -23.33 4.00 22.96
N GLU A 297 -22.30 3.29 23.42
CA GLU A 297 -21.94 3.18 24.84
C GLU A 297 -20.77 4.11 25.27
N ASN A 298 -20.27 4.96 24.36
CA ASN A 298 -19.29 6.02 24.62
C ASN A 298 -19.85 7.44 24.38
#